data_AF-A0A7J3R9N3-F1
#
_entry.id   AF-A0A7J3R9N3-F1
#
_cell.length_a   1.000
_cell.length_b   1.000
_cell.length_c   1.000
_cell.angle_alpha   90.00
_cell.angle_beta   90.00
_cell.angle_gamma   90.00
#
_symmetry.space_group_name_H-M   'P 1'
#
loop_
_entity.id
_entity.type
_entity.pdbx_description
1 polymer ?
#
loop_
_entity_poly.entity_id
_entity_poly.type
_entity_poly.pdbx_seq_one_letter_code
_entity_poly.pdbx_strand_id
1 'polypeptide(L)'
;MVNEEILTSLKNSLERGEDLQTAMKILINSGYNPKEVQEASLFIGGATSYLEQKPEEYFTMPNEKKFVKQKTEYKQNEKIMHQENVNTKKSKQKNSYTFEIFLLIILLILIGFLISLIFYKEKVIEIFNKIFNKILSI
;
A
#
# COMPACT_ATOMS: atom_id res chain seq x y z
N MET A 1 26.95 10.81 11.38
CA MET A 1 26.72 11.65 10.19
C MET A 1 25.31 11.34 9.76
N VAL A 2 24.46 12.37 9.66
CA VAL A 2 23.02 12.18 9.43
C VAL A 2 22.78 11.67 8.02
N ASN A 3 21.84 10.73 7.88
CA ASN A 3 21.46 10.22 6.57
C ASN A 3 20.57 11.25 5.84
N GLU A 4 21.09 11.83 4.76
CA GLU A 4 20.43 12.88 3.98
C GLU A 4 19.16 12.41 3.25
N GLU A 5 19.08 11.12 2.91
CA GLU A 5 17.92 10.53 2.24
C GLU A 5 16.70 10.50 3.18
N ILE A 6 16.94 10.10 4.44
CA ILE A 6 15.94 10.09 5.50
C ILE A 6 15.47 11.52 5.78
N LEU A 7 16.42 12.46 5.87
CA LEU A 7 16.13 13.87 6.10
C LEU A 7 15.24 14.45 4.99
N THR A 8 15.60 14.21 3.74
CA THR A 8 14.84 14.65 2.57
C THR A 8 13.44 14.06 2.56
N SER A 9 13.31 12.77 2.88
CA SER A 9 12.02 12.08 2.93
C SER A 9 11.11 12.60 4.05
N LEU A 10 11.65 12.80 5.25
CA LEU A 10 10.92 13.41 6.37
C LEU A 10 10.44 14.82 6.03
N LYS A 11 11.30 15.63 5.38
CA LYS A 11 10.96 16.98 4.93
C LYS A 11 9.81 16.97 3.92
N ASN A 12 9.91 16.11 2.91
CA ASN A 12 8.87 15.99 1.88
C ASN A 12 7.52 15.53 2.46
N SER A 13 7.52 14.62 3.45
CA SER A 13 6.31 14.22 4.17
C SER A 13 5.70 15.37 4.96
N LEU A 14 6.52 16.15 5.67
CA LEU A 14 6.05 17.33 6.42
C LEU A 14 5.49 18.42 5.51
N GLU A 15 6.13 18.67 4.36
CA GLU A 15 5.63 19.62 3.36
C GLU A 15 4.26 19.20 2.79
N ARG A 16 3.94 17.90 2.80
CA ARG A 16 2.61 17.37 2.44
C ARG A 16 1.58 17.46 3.59
N GLY A 17 1.98 17.96 4.75
CA GLY A 17 1.13 18.07 5.93
C GLY A 17 1.04 16.78 6.76
N GLU A 18 1.92 15.80 6.54
CA GLU A 18 2.00 14.62 7.41
C GLU A 18 2.68 14.99 8.74
N ASP A 19 2.19 14.45 9.86
CA ASP A 19 2.83 14.62 11.16
C ASP A 19 4.21 13.92 11.21
N LEU A 20 5.17 14.50 11.92
CA LEU A 20 6.54 13.99 12.03
C LEU A 20 6.58 12.52 12.50
N GLN A 21 5.74 12.13 13.48
CA GLN A 21 5.70 10.75 13.97
C GLN A 21 5.17 9.79 12.90
N THR A 22 4.22 10.26 12.09
CA THR A 22 3.67 9.49 10.97
C THR A 22 4.74 9.27 9.90
N ALA A 23 5.46 10.33 9.51
CA ALA A 23 6.56 10.25 8.55
C ALA A 23 7.68 9.30 9.03
N MET A 24 8.08 9.40 10.30
CA MET A 24 9.06 8.49 10.90
C MET A 24 8.60 7.03 10.84
N LYS A 25 7.33 6.77 11.14
CA LYS A 25 6.75 5.42 11.09
C LYS A 25 6.73 4.86 9.67
N ILE A 26 6.41 5.68 8.67
CA ILE A 26 6.43 5.27 7.26
C ILE A 26 7.85 4.85 6.86
N LEU A 27 8.86 5.63 7.23
CA LEU A 27 10.26 5.29 6.93
C LEU A 27 10.70 3.99 7.63
N ILE A 28 10.36 3.80 8.91
CA ILE A 28 10.66 2.55 9.62
C ILE A 28 10.01 1.34 8.92
N ASN A 29 8.74 1.47 8.52
CA ASN A 29 8.04 0.41 7.78
C ASN A 29 8.59 0.18 6.37
N SER A 30 9.27 1.17 5.79
CA SER A 30 9.93 1.10 4.48
C SER A 30 11.33 0.47 4.54
N GLY A 31 11.80 0.10 5.74
CA GLY A 31 13.06 -0.60 5.96
C GLY A 31 14.22 0.29 6.43
N TYR A 32 13.97 1.59 6.67
CA TYR A 32 15.00 2.46 7.25
C TYR A 32 15.25 2.10 8.72
N ASN A 33 16.49 2.33 9.17
CA ASN A 33 16.90 2.07 10.54
C ASN A 33 16.21 3.05 11.51
N PRO A 34 15.47 2.58 12.53
CA PRO A 34 14.74 3.44 13.46
C PRO A 34 15.62 4.48 14.16
N LYS A 35 16.89 4.15 14.44
CA LYS A 35 17.82 5.07 15.08
C LYS A 35 18.21 6.24 14.17
N GLU A 36 18.44 5.95 12.89
CA GLU A 36 18.79 6.98 11.89
C GLU A 36 17.59 7.88 11.57
N VAL A 37 16.38 7.30 11.52
CA VAL A 37 15.13 8.05 11.38
C VAL A 37 14.91 8.98 12.57
N GLN A 38 15.16 8.50 13.79
CA GLN A 38 15.07 9.32 14.99
C GLN A 38 16.13 10.43 15.01
N GLU A 39 17.38 10.11 14.67
CA GLU A 39 18.46 11.11 14.57
C GLU A 39 18.06 12.21 13.58
N ALA A 40 17.65 11.86 12.36
CA ALA A 40 17.21 12.82 11.34
C ALA A 40 15.99 13.66 11.78
N SER A 41 15.05 13.08 12.55
CA SER A 41 13.90 13.80 13.08
C SER A 41 14.30 14.95 14.03
N LEU A 42 15.38 14.78 14.80
CA LEU A 42 15.91 15.82 15.68
C LEU A 42 16.46 17.00 14.87
N PHE A 43 17.07 16.73 13.72
CA PHE A 43 17.58 17.78 12.83
C PHE A 43 16.44 18.60 12.20
N ILE A 44 15.31 17.97 11.87
CA ILE A 44 14.14 18.70 11.35
C ILE A 44 13.38 19.45 12.46
N GLY A 45 13.20 18.82 13.62
CA GLY A 45 12.56 19.46 14.77
C GLY A 45 13.34 20.69 15.29
N GLY A 46 14.67 20.64 15.24
CA GLY A 46 15.52 21.80 15.55
C GLY A 46 15.54 22.87 14.46
N ALA A 47 15.20 22.52 13.21
CA ALA A 47 15.22 23.41 12.06
C ALA A 47 13.88 24.13 11.76
N THR A 48 12.79 23.73 12.41
CA THR A 48 11.43 24.21 12.07
C THR A 48 10.96 25.39 12.92
N SER A 49 11.78 25.93 13.83
CA SER A 49 11.43 27.15 14.58
C SER A 49 11.57 28.45 13.76
N TYR A 50 11.96 28.38 12.48
CA TYR A 50 12.23 29.56 11.64
C TYR A 50 11.66 29.48 10.21
N LEU A 51 10.83 28.49 9.88
CA LEU A 51 10.17 28.43 8.57
C LEU A 51 8.68 28.74 8.68
N GLU A 52 8.47 30.04 8.70
CA GLU A 52 7.27 30.78 8.32
C GLU A 52 6.50 30.13 7.16
N GLN A 53 5.18 30.03 7.33
CA GLN A 53 4.22 29.52 6.35
C GLN A 53 4.39 30.25 5.00
N LYS A 54 4.79 29.53 3.96
CA LYS A 54 4.70 30.02 2.58
C LYS A 54 3.29 29.75 2.03
N PRO A 55 2.60 30.74 1.43
CA PRO A 55 1.22 30.58 0.95
C PRO A 55 1.12 29.57 -0.19
N GLU A 56 0.00 28.84 -0.19
CA GLU A 56 -0.43 27.82 -1.14
C GLU A 56 -0.14 28.18 -2.60
N GLU A 57 0.83 27.51 -3.20
CA GLU A 57 1.07 27.52 -4.63
C GLU A 57 0.39 26.26 -5.21
N TYR A 58 -0.77 26.49 -5.83
CA TYR A 58 -1.60 25.46 -6.45
C TYR A 58 -0.87 24.83 -7.63
N PHE A 59 -0.25 23.68 -7.41
CA PHE A 59 0.19 22.81 -8.50
C PHE A 59 -1.00 22.05 -9.06
N THR A 60 -1.45 22.44 -10.25
CA THR A 60 -2.35 21.63 -11.08
C THR A 60 -1.64 20.33 -11.47
N MET A 61 -2.11 19.20 -10.94
CA MET A 61 -1.61 17.89 -11.33
C MET A 61 -2.03 17.55 -12.77
N PRO A 62 -1.14 16.95 -13.59
CA PRO A 62 -1.51 16.29 -14.82
C PRO A 62 -2.35 15.04 -14.54
N ASN A 63 -3.41 14.91 -15.32
CA ASN A 63 -4.29 13.76 -15.41
C ASN A 63 -3.53 12.50 -15.88
N GLU A 64 -4.07 11.34 -15.49
CA GLU A 64 -3.79 9.97 -15.98
C GLU A 64 -2.63 9.16 -15.36
N LYS A 65 -2.98 8.24 -14.44
CA LYS A 65 -3.25 6.83 -14.81
C LYS A 65 -3.84 6.05 -13.63
N LYS A 66 -4.95 5.39 -13.92
CA LYS A 66 -5.80 4.62 -13.00
C LYS A 66 -5.05 3.43 -12.37
N PHE A 67 -4.94 3.41 -11.04
CA PHE A 67 -4.83 2.16 -10.29
C PHE A 67 -5.72 2.18 -9.03
N VAL A 68 -6.82 1.43 -9.17
CA VAL A 68 -7.43 0.49 -8.22
C VAL A 68 -7.56 0.89 -6.74
N LYS A 69 -8.83 1.03 -6.36
CA LYS A 69 -9.41 1.11 -5.01
C LYS A 69 -8.72 0.18 -4.01
N GLN A 70 -8.14 0.74 -2.95
CA GLN A 70 -8.07 0.09 -1.65
C GLN A 70 -8.68 1.00 -0.59
N LYS A 71 -9.83 0.56 -0.08
CA LYS A 71 -10.64 1.21 0.95
C LYS A 71 -9.91 1.09 2.29
N THR A 72 -9.26 2.16 2.75
CA THR A 72 -8.92 2.34 4.16
C THR A 72 -10.03 3.12 4.84
N GLU A 73 -10.81 2.39 5.63
CA GLU A 73 -11.83 2.91 6.52
C GLU A 73 -11.12 3.45 7.77
N TYR A 74 -10.82 4.75 7.79
CA TYR A 74 -10.34 5.44 8.98
C TYR A 74 -11.53 5.70 9.91
N LYS A 75 -11.67 4.87 10.95
CA LYS A 75 -12.46 5.21 12.14
C LYS A 75 -11.63 6.16 13.01
N GLN A 76 -11.97 7.43 12.91
CA GLN A 76 -11.69 8.46 13.91
C GLN A 76 -12.45 8.12 15.18
N ASN A 77 -11.72 7.89 16.29
CA ASN A 77 -12.25 8.02 17.64
C ASN A 77 -11.13 8.56 18.53
N GLU A 78 -11.27 9.83 18.90
CA GLU A 78 -10.63 10.39 20.08
C GLU A 78 -11.04 9.58 21.32
N LYS A 79 -10.09 9.22 22.18
CA LYS A 79 -9.99 9.80 23.54
C LYS A 79 -8.96 9.05 24.42
N ILE A 80 -8.12 9.89 25.03
CA ILE A 80 -7.57 9.83 26.39
C ILE A 80 -6.29 9.00 26.62
N MET A 81 -5.26 9.77 27.02
CA MET A 81 -4.12 9.42 27.87
C MET A 81 -4.20 8.07 28.58
N HIS A 82 -3.21 7.20 28.37
CA HIS A 82 -2.61 6.39 29.44
C HIS A 82 -1.13 6.14 29.12
N GLN A 83 -0.30 6.55 30.07
CA GLN A 83 1.11 6.26 30.19
C GLN A 83 1.25 4.89 30.86
N GLU A 84 1.65 3.84 30.13
CA GLU A 84 2.12 2.60 30.77
C GLU A 84 3.06 1.76 29.88
N ASN A 85 4.32 1.74 30.32
CA ASN A 85 5.25 0.63 30.44
C ASN A 85 5.40 -0.44 29.32
N VAL A 86 6.59 -0.39 28.71
CA VAL A 86 7.43 -1.47 28.15
C VAL A 86 6.83 -2.88 28.21
N ASN A 87 6.40 -3.38 27.05
CA ASN A 87 6.59 -4.80 26.74
C ASN A 87 6.79 -4.99 25.23
N THR A 88 8.04 -5.27 24.87
CA THR A 88 8.49 -5.69 23.54
C THR A 88 7.68 -6.90 23.06
N LYS A 89 6.62 -6.67 22.28
CA LYS A 89 6.02 -7.72 21.46
C LYS A 89 6.91 -7.95 20.24
N LYS A 90 7.83 -8.91 20.37
CA LYS A 90 8.39 -9.64 19.22
C LYS A 90 7.21 -10.15 18.39
N SER A 91 6.87 -9.49 17.30
CA SER A 91 5.89 -10.00 16.34
C SER A 91 6.50 -11.22 15.67
N LYS A 92 6.16 -12.40 16.18
CA LYS A 92 6.44 -13.68 15.55
C LYS A 92 5.97 -13.62 14.09
N GLN A 93 6.93 -13.74 13.18
CA GLN A 93 6.72 -14.04 11.77
C GLN A 93 5.93 -15.35 11.69
N LYS A 94 4.59 -15.24 11.56
CA LYS A 94 3.71 -16.38 11.37
C LYS A 94 3.85 -16.82 9.92
N ASN A 95 4.54 -17.93 9.70
CA ASN A 95 4.54 -18.62 8.41
C ASN A 95 3.10 -19.04 8.11
N SER A 96 2.49 -18.32 7.17
CA SER A 96 1.07 -18.41 6.88
C SER A 96 0.82 -19.52 5.85
N TYR A 97 0.79 -20.78 6.31
CA TYR A 97 0.43 -21.96 5.51
C TYR A 97 -0.96 -21.85 4.84
N THR A 98 -1.77 -20.87 5.22
CA THR A 98 -3.07 -20.57 4.59
C THR A 98 -2.94 -20.14 3.13
N PHE A 99 -1.84 -19.48 2.74
CA PHE A 99 -1.63 -19.08 1.34
C PHE A 99 -1.30 -20.27 0.44
N GLU A 100 -0.55 -21.23 0.95
CA GLU A 100 -0.18 -22.43 0.19
C GLU A 100 -1.41 -23.31 -0.09
N ILE A 101 -2.29 -23.48 0.89
CA ILE A 101 -3.55 -24.22 0.71
C ILE A 101 -4.46 -23.50 -0.30
N PHE A 102 -4.56 -22.18 -0.23
CA PHE A 102 -5.32 -21.40 -1.21
C PHE A 102 -4.78 -21.57 -2.63
N LEU A 103 -3.45 -21.60 -2.78
CA LEU A 103 -2.78 -21.82 -4.07
C LEU A 103 -3.03 -23.23 -4.64
N LEU A 104 -3.13 -24.25 -3.79
CA LEU A 104 -3.42 -25.61 -4.23
C LEU A 104 -4.86 -25.74 -4.74
N ILE A 105 -5.82 -25.09 -4.06
CA ILE A 105 -7.23 -25.08 -4.47
C ILE A 105 -7.41 -24.37 -5.82
N ILE A 106 -6.79 -23.20 -6.02
CA ILE A 106 -6.90 -22.48 -7.30
C ILE A 106 -6.31 -23.31 -8.45
N LEU A 107 -5.20 -24.01 -8.20
CA LEU A 107 -4.57 -24.88 -9.18
C LEU A 107 -5.49 -26.04 -9.60
N LEU A 108 -6.17 -26.67 -8.63
CA LEU A 108 -7.08 -27.79 -8.88
C LEU A 108 -8.33 -27.35 -9.67
N ILE A 109 -8.86 -26.17 -9.37
CA ILE A 109 -9.95 -25.55 -10.15
C ILE A 109 -9.50 -25.29 -11.59
N LEU A 110 -8.28 -24.80 -11.80
CA LEU A 110 -7.75 -24.50 -13.13
C LEU A 110 -7.64 -25.76 -13.99
N ILE A 111 -7.15 -26.86 -13.41
CA ILE A 111 -7.05 -28.15 -14.07
C ILE A 111 -8.45 -28.69 -14.40
N GLY A 112 -9.38 -28.61 -13.46
CA GLY A 112 -10.77 -29.01 -13.67
C GLY A 112 -11.44 -28.21 -14.80
N PHE A 113 -11.20 -26.90 -14.85
CA PHE A 113 -11.68 -26.02 -15.91
C PHE A 113 -11.09 -26.41 -17.27
N LEU A 114 -9.80 -26.73 -17.34
CA LEU A 114 -9.15 -27.15 -18.58
C LEU A 114 -9.72 -28.47 -19.12
N ILE A 115 -9.94 -29.45 -18.24
CA ILE A 115 -10.58 -30.72 -18.61
C ILE A 115 -12.01 -30.48 -19.10
N SER A 116 -12.75 -29.61 -18.40
CA SER A 116 -14.10 -29.20 -18.79
C SER A 116 -14.10 -28.59 -20.21
N LEU A 117 -13.16 -27.70 -20.52
CA LEU A 117 -13.01 -27.12 -21.86
C LEU A 117 -12.81 -28.19 -22.95
N ILE A 118 -12.01 -29.21 -22.67
CA ILE A 118 -11.78 -30.31 -23.63
C ILE A 118 -13.06 -31.12 -23.85
N PHE A 119 -13.79 -31.42 -22.77
CA PHE A 119 -15.03 -32.20 -22.85
C PHE A 119 -16.18 -31.42 -23.53
N TYR A 120 -16.24 -30.11 -23.30
CA TYR A 120 -17.26 -29.23 -23.86
C TYR A 120 -16.81 -28.50 -25.13
N LYS A 121 -15.72 -28.93 -25.78
CA LYS A 121 -15.12 -28.24 -26.93
C LYS A 121 -16.15 -27.89 -28.02
N GLU A 122 -17.08 -28.78 -28.30
CA GLU A 122 -18.11 -28.61 -29.35
C GLU A 122 -19.08 -27.49 -28.98
N LYS A 123 -19.57 -27.49 -27.74
CA LYS A 123 -20.45 -26.43 -27.22
C LYS A 123 -19.74 -25.09 -27.12
N VAL A 124 -18.47 -25.09 -26.71
CA VAL A 124 -17.65 -23.87 -26.64
C VAL A 124 -17.48 -23.25 -28.02
N ILE A 125 -17.15 -24.06 -29.04
CA ILE A 125 -17.02 -23.59 -30.42
C ILE A 125 -18.36 -23.05 -30.94
N GLU A 126 -19.48 -23.71 -30.63
CA GLU A 126 -20.81 -23.23 -31.02
C GLU A 126 -21.13 -21.86 -30.40
N ILE A 127 -20.87 -21.69 -29.10
CA ILE A 127 -21.07 -20.41 -28.39
C ILE A 127 -20.16 -19.33 -28.98
N PHE A 128 -18.89 -19.64 -29.25
CA PHE A 128 -17.95 -18.71 -29.87
C PHE A 128 -18.41 -18.27 -31.26
N ASN A 129 -18.84 -19.20 -32.11
CA ASN A 129 -19.35 -18.89 -33.44
C ASN A 129 -20.63 -18.05 -33.36
N LYS A 130 -21.54 -18.36 -32.43
CA LYS A 130 -22.76 -17.58 -32.20
C LYS A 130 -22.46 -16.16 -31.73
N ILE A 131 -21.51 -15.98 -30.83
CA ILE A 131 -21.07 -14.66 -30.34
C ILE A 131 -20.37 -13.88 -31.47
N PHE A 132 -19.45 -14.52 -32.19
CA PHE A 132 -18.69 -13.88 -33.27
C PHE A 132 -19.61 -13.41 -34.40
N ASN A 133 -20.52 -14.26 -34.86
CA ASN A 133 -21.51 -13.90 -35.88
C ASN A 133 -22.44 -12.78 -35.41
N LYS A 134 -22.80 -12.76 -34.13
CA LYS A 134 -23.62 -11.68 -33.54
C LYS A 134 -22.87 -10.35 -33.49
N ILE A 135 -21.56 -10.37 -33.19
CA ILE A 135 -20.72 -9.16 -33.17
C ILE A 135 -20.49 -8.63 -34.59
N LEU A 136 -20.26 -9.51 -35.56
CA LEU A 136 -20.01 -9.13 -36.96
C LEU A 136 -21.25 -8.59 -37.68
N SER A 137 -22.44 -8.94 -37.19
CA SER A 137 -23.73 -8.46 -37.73
C SER A 137 -24.16 -7.08 -37.19
N ILE A 138 -23.40 -6.49 -36.26
CA ILE A 138 -23.64 -5.15 -35.67
C ILE A 138 -22.68 -4.16 -36.32
#